data_AF-A0A143G8E2-F1
#
_entry.id   AF-A0A143G8E2-F1
#
_cell.length_a   1.000
_cell.length_b   1.000
_cell.length_c   1.000
_cell.angle_alpha   90.00
_cell.angle_beta   90.00
_cell.angle_gamma   90.00
#
_symmetry.space_group_name_H-M   'P 1'
#
loop_
_entity.id
_entity.type
_entity.pdbx_description
1 polymer ?
#
loop_
_entity_poly.entity_id
_entity_poly.type
_entity_poly.pdbx_seq_one_letter_code
_entity_poly.pdbx_strand_id
1 'polypeptide(L)'
;MSIFEIKAIRNVVLNIPMNFSIRVIQDLGGYEKVKNILTNPFSFFFHNTKELKKHLNEYKKIYKIYEPHDKVILDIVEDKNIYEIDYEFKRSCGFMMKCGKAVSYSLILRHAEKAEIQVGYQLDE
;
A
#
# COMPACT_ATOMS: atom_id res chain seq x y z
N MET A 1 -6.64 12.68 34.26
CA MET A 1 -5.78 12.62 33.05
C MET A 1 -5.86 13.98 32.38
N SER A 2 -4.76 14.73 32.38
CA SER A 2 -4.79 16.12 31.88
C SER A 2 -4.61 16.16 30.36
N ILE A 3 -5.16 17.18 29.70
CA ILE A 3 -5.01 17.40 28.24
C ILE A 3 -3.53 17.51 27.83
N PHE A 4 -2.65 17.89 28.75
CA PHE A 4 -1.20 17.96 28.53
C PHE A 4 -0.54 16.58 28.41
N GLU A 5 -1.01 15.57 29.14
CA GLU A 5 -0.47 14.20 29.06
C GLU A 5 -0.81 13.54 27.72
N ILE A 6 -2.00 13.81 27.18
CA ILE A 6 -2.43 13.28 25.86
C ILE A 6 -1.58 13.87 24.72
N LYS A 7 -1.20 15.15 24.82
CA LYS A 7 -0.31 15.82 23.84
C LYS A 7 1.13 15.29 23.92
N ALA A 8 1.63 15.03 25.13
CA ALA A 8 2.96 14.46 25.32
C ALA A 8 3.05 13.02 24.79
N ILE A 9 2.04 12.18 25.04
CA ILE A 9 1.99 10.81 24.50
C ILE A 9 1.88 10.83 22.96
N ARG A 10 1.12 11.75 22.37
CA ARG A 10 1.10 11.94 20.90
C ARG A 10 2.47 12.33 20.32
N ASN A 11 3.25 13.16 21.02
CA ASN A 11 4.56 13.60 20.53
C ASN A 11 5.69 12.60 20.81
N VAL A 12 5.56 11.76 21.84
CA VAL A 12 6.56 10.72 22.17
C VAL A 12 6.37 9.45 21.32
N VAL A 13 5.15 9.16 20.86
CA VAL A 13 4.85 7.99 19.99
C VAL A 13 5.17 8.24 18.51
N LEU A 14 5.51 9.48 18.11
CA LEU A 14 5.74 9.86 16.70
C LEU A 14 7.21 10.17 16.34
N ASN A 15 8.18 9.78 17.17
CA ASN A 15 9.60 9.79 16.79
C ASN A 15 10.03 8.53 16.03
N ILE A 16 9.13 7.98 15.21
CA ILE A 16 9.54 7.11 14.11
C ILE A 16 10.10 8.08 13.05
N PRO A 17 11.37 7.96 12.63
CA PRO A 17 11.89 8.80 11.56
C PRO A 17 10.90 8.69 10.39
N MET A 18 10.26 9.81 10.06
CA MET A 18 9.24 9.84 9.02
C MET A 18 9.86 9.23 7.77
N ASN A 19 9.32 8.09 7.34
CA ASN A 19 9.90 7.32 6.26
C ASN A 19 10.11 8.27 5.07
N PHE A 20 11.33 8.32 4.54
CA PHE A 20 11.72 9.27 3.51
C PHE A 20 10.77 9.25 2.31
N SER A 21 10.26 8.08 1.95
CA SER A 21 9.24 7.89 0.91
C SER A 21 7.92 8.59 1.23
N ILE A 22 7.50 8.63 2.49
CA ILE A 22 6.31 9.39 2.92
C ILE A 22 6.50 10.88 2.62
N ARG A 23 7.66 11.43 3.02
CA ARG A 23 7.98 12.84 2.83
C ARG A 23 8.01 13.22 1.35
N VAL A 24 8.73 12.45 0.53
CA VAL A 24 8.84 12.71 -0.91
C VAL A 24 7.46 12.75 -1.57
N ILE A 25 6.59 11.79 -1.25
CA ILE A 25 5.25 11.74 -1.84
C ILE A 25 4.37 12.90 -1.36
N GLN A 26 4.45 13.26 -0.07
CA GLN A 26 3.70 14.39 0.48
C GLN A 26 4.16 15.73 -0.10
N ASP A 27 5.47 15.96 -0.21
CA ASP A 27 6.07 17.19 -0.76
C ASP A 27 5.69 17.37 -2.24
N LEU A 28 5.52 16.28 -2.99
CA LEU A 28 5.01 16.28 -4.36
C LEU A 28 3.47 16.37 -4.46
N GLY A 29 2.80 16.56 -3.33
CA GLY A 29 1.37 16.85 -3.25
C GLY A 29 0.46 15.62 -3.11
N GLY A 30 1.02 14.48 -2.70
CA GLY A 30 0.28 13.28 -2.28
C GLY A 30 0.23 12.17 -3.32
N TYR A 31 -0.27 11.01 -2.87
CA TYR A 31 -0.28 9.75 -3.62
C TYR A 31 -0.87 9.89 -5.04
N GLU A 32 -2.10 10.40 -5.16
CA GLU A 32 -2.79 10.53 -6.46
C GLU A 32 -2.07 11.45 -7.43
N LYS A 33 -1.48 12.55 -6.94
CA LYS A 33 -0.72 13.47 -7.80
C LYS A 33 0.54 12.80 -8.33
N VAL A 34 1.29 12.11 -7.48
CA VAL A 34 2.50 11.40 -7.89
C VAL A 34 2.16 10.24 -8.84
N LYS A 35 1.09 9.49 -8.57
CA LYS A 35 0.58 8.45 -9.45
C LYS A 35 0.27 9.02 -10.84
N ASN A 36 -0.45 10.14 -10.92
CA ASN A 36 -0.77 10.81 -12.18
C ASN A 36 0.47 11.30 -12.94
N ILE A 37 1.49 11.79 -12.21
CA ILE A 37 2.78 12.16 -12.81
C ILE A 37 3.43 10.93 -13.44
N LEU A 38 3.45 9.79 -12.76
CA LEU A 38 4.08 8.56 -13.26
C LEU A 38 3.31 7.87 -14.39
N THR A 39 1.99 8.03 -14.46
CA THR A 39 1.16 7.50 -15.57
C THR A 39 1.17 8.40 -16.80
N ASN A 40 1.64 9.65 -16.68
CA ASN A 40 1.72 10.56 -17.81
C ASN A 40 2.73 10.02 -18.85
N PRO A 41 2.37 9.93 -20.14
CA PRO A 41 3.29 9.49 -21.19
C PRO A 41 4.55 10.38 -21.33
N PHE A 42 4.48 11.62 -20.87
CA PHE A 42 5.63 12.55 -20.84
C PHE A 42 6.45 12.45 -19.53
N SER A 43 6.14 11.50 -18.65
CA SER A 43 6.87 11.32 -17.39
C SER A 43 8.35 11.02 -17.58
N PHE A 44 8.78 10.55 -18.75
CA PHE A 44 10.20 10.31 -19.05
C PHE A 44 11.08 11.57 -18.93
N PHE A 45 10.51 12.78 -19.07
CA PHE A 45 11.25 14.04 -18.85
C PHE A 45 11.70 14.22 -17.40
N PHE A 46 11.14 13.47 -16.46
CA PHE A 46 11.64 13.44 -15.09
C PHE A 46 12.86 12.51 -15.01
N HIS A 47 14.00 13.08 -14.66
CA HIS A 47 15.27 12.37 -14.50
C HIS A 47 15.27 11.24 -13.45
N ASN A 48 14.17 11.07 -12.69
CA ASN A 48 14.14 10.13 -11.57
C ASN A 48 12.81 9.35 -11.40
N THR A 49 12.10 9.06 -12.48
CA THR A 49 10.83 8.29 -12.43
C THR A 49 10.96 6.94 -11.75
N LYS A 50 12.11 6.26 -11.91
CA LYS A 50 12.37 4.96 -11.27
C LYS A 50 12.38 5.05 -9.75
N GLU A 51 13.11 6.02 -9.19
CA GLU A 51 13.18 6.21 -7.73
C GLU A 51 11.86 6.74 -7.19
N LEU A 52 11.19 7.64 -7.93
CA LEU A 52 9.86 8.11 -7.56
C LEU A 52 8.83 6.97 -7.50
N LYS A 53 8.89 6.02 -8.43
CA LYS A 53 8.06 4.80 -8.41
C LYS A 53 8.36 3.92 -7.19
N LYS A 54 9.63 3.84 -6.78
CA LYS A 54 10.01 3.12 -5.55
C LYS A 54 9.41 3.78 -4.31
N HIS A 55 9.53 5.11 -4.18
CA HIS A 55 8.91 5.86 -3.09
C HIS A 55 7.38 5.71 -3.09
N LEU A 56 6.73 5.75 -4.26
CA LEU A 56 5.28 5.56 -4.35
C LEU A 56 4.86 4.15 -3.90
N ASN A 57 5.61 3.12 -4.29
CA ASN A 57 5.34 1.74 -3.86
C ASN A 57 5.54 1.55 -2.36
N GLU A 58 6.57 2.15 -1.77
CA GLU A 58 6.78 2.11 -0.32
C GLU A 58 5.67 2.84 0.43
N TYR A 59 5.26 4.02 -0.06
CA TYR A 59 4.11 4.76 0.46
C TYR A 59 2.85 3.90 0.45
N LYS A 60 2.58 3.24 -0.68
CA LYS A 60 1.43 2.34 -0.87
C LYS A 60 1.41 1.21 0.18
N LYS A 61 2.56 0.60 0.45
CA LYS A 61 2.72 -0.45 1.47
C LYS A 61 2.44 0.06 2.88
N ILE A 62 3.04 1.20 3.25
CA ILE A 62 2.92 1.78 4.60
C ILE A 62 1.47 2.13 4.91
N TYR A 63 0.80 2.80 3.98
CA TYR A 63 -0.59 3.24 4.15
C TYR A 63 -1.62 2.17 3.77
N LYS A 64 -1.18 0.94 3.46
CA LYS A 64 -2.04 -0.18 3.04
C LYS A 64 -3.05 0.25 1.96
N ILE A 65 -2.55 0.98 0.97
CA ILE A 65 -3.33 1.39 -0.20
C ILE A 65 -3.31 0.21 -1.17
N TYR A 66 -4.48 -0.19 -1.64
CA TYR A 66 -4.65 -1.34 -2.54
C TYR A 66 -5.36 -0.90 -3.81
N GLU A 67 -4.95 -1.46 -4.93
CA GLU A 67 -5.46 -1.17 -6.26
C GLU A 67 -5.69 -2.47 -7.03
N PRO A 68 -6.52 -2.44 -8.09
CA PRO A 68 -6.63 -3.53 -9.04
C PRO A 68 -5.24 -4.03 -9.50
N HIS A 69 -5.10 -5.34 -9.63
CA HIS A 69 -3.89 -6.07 -9.98
C HIS A 69 -2.78 -6.10 -8.93
N ASP A 70 -3.00 -5.53 -7.74
CA ASP A 70 -2.07 -5.75 -6.64
C ASP A 70 -2.11 -7.21 -6.18
N LYS A 71 -0.92 -7.75 -5.93
CA LYS A 71 -0.74 -9.05 -5.30
C LYS A 71 -0.65 -8.87 -3.80
N VAL A 72 -1.57 -9.49 -3.08
CA VAL A 72 -1.73 -9.36 -1.63
C VAL A 72 -1.75 -10.72 -0.96
N ILE A 73 -1.39 -10.74 0.32
CA ILE A 73 -1.48 -11.91 1.19
C ILE A 73 -2.42 -11.54 2.32
N LEU A 74 -3.27 -12.48 2.72
CA LEU A 74 -4.06 -12.37 3.92
C LEU A 74 -3.13 -12.67 5.10
N ASP A 75 -2.88 -11.68 5.95
CA ASP A 75 -2.03 -11.80 7.14
C ASP A 75 -2.80 -12.48 8.28
N ILE A 76 -3.34 -13.66 7.96
CA ILE A 76 -3.96 -14.62 8.86
C ILE A 76 -3.07 -15.87 8.87
N VAL A 77 -2.92 -16.49 10.04
CA VAL A 77 -1.89 -17.51 10.31
C VAL A 77 -1.91 -18.69 9.33
N GLU A 78 -3.08 -19.02 8.79
CA GLU A 78 -3.35 -20.25 8.06
C GLU A 78 -3.39 -20.08 6.52
N ASP A 79 -3.49 -18.85 6.02
CA ASP A 79 -3.67 -18.57 4.58
C ASP A 79 -2.51 -17.71 4.07
N LYS A 80 -1.51 -18.37 3.49
CA LYS A 80 -0.33 -17.70 2.88
C LYS A 80 -0.42 -17.61 1.37
N ASN A 81 -1.62 -17.79 0.81
CA ASN A 81 -1.80 -17.71 -0.62
C ASN A 81 -1.66 -16.26 -1.11
N ILE A 82 -1.19 -16.13 -2.35
CA ILE A 82 -1.11 -14.82 -3.00
C ILE A 82 -2.39 -14.64 -3.80
N TYR A 83 -3.11 -13.57 -3.48
CA TYR A 83 -4.31 -13.16 -4.19
C TYR A 83 -4.02 -11.95 -5.06
N GLU A 84 -4.63 -11.91 -6.24
CA GLU A 84 -4.63 -10.69 -7.07
C GLU A 84 -5.97 -9.98 -6.94
N ILE A 85 -5.93 -8.68 -6.60
CA ILE A 85 -7.14 -7.86 -6.51
C ILE A 85 -7.71 -7.65 -7.92
N ASP A 86 -9.00 -7.93 -8.08
CA ASP A 86 -9.74 -7.58 -9.29
C ASP A 86 -10.28 -6.14 -9.17
N TYR A 87 -11.11 -5.89 -8.15
CA TYR A 87 -11.64 -4.54 -7.89
C TYR A 87 -12.04 -4.31 -6.43
N GLU A 88 -12.16 -3.03 -6.07
CA GLU A 88 -12.60 -2.57 -4.76
C GLU A 88 -14.13 -2.42 -4.70
N PHE A 89 -14.74 -3.03 -3.68
CA PHE A 89 -16.16 -2.91 -3.38
C PHE A 89 -16.39 -1.76 -2.37
N LYS A 90 -16.39 -0.52 -2.86
CA LYS A 90 -16.48 0.70 -2.01
C LYS A 90 -17.63 0.70 -0.99
N ARG A 91 -18.79 0.11 -1.36
CA ARG A 91 -19.97 0.05 -0.47
C ARG A 91 -19.83 -0.95 0.67
N SER A 92 -19.10 -2.04 0.44
CA SER A 92 -19.00 -3.16 1.39
C SER A 92 -17.66 -3.17 2.13
N CYS A 93 -16.83 -2.14 1.93
CA CYS A 93 -15.54 -2.03 2.57
C CYS A 93 -14.71 -3.32 2.37
N GLY A 94 -14.53 -3.73 1.12
CA GLY A 94 -13.78 -4.94 0.78
C GLY A 94 -13.26 -4.99 -0.65
N PHE A 95 -12.58 -6.08 -0.98
CA PHE A 95 -11.98 -6.35 -2.29
C PHE A 95 -12.51 -7.66 -2.85
N MET A 96 -12.72 -7.68 -4.17
CA MET A 96 -12.91 -8.90 -4.93
C MET A 96 -11.56 -9.33 -5.48
N MET A 97 -11.21 -10.61 -5.32
CA MET A 97 -10.01 -11.22 -5.90
C MET A 97 -10.35 -11.83 -7.26
N LYS A 98 -9.35 -11.99 -8.13
CA LYS A 98 -9.54 -12.61 -9.45
C LYS A 98 -10.10 -14.04 -9.39
N CYS A 99 -9.76 -14.79 -8.35
CA CYS A 99 -10.32 -16.13 -8.07
C CYS A 99 -11.77 -16.12 -7.56
N GLY A 100 -12.43 -14.96 -7.50
CA GLY A 100 -13.80 -14.81 -7.01
C GLY A 100 -13.95 -14.78 -5.49
N LYS A 101 -12.86 -14.89 -4.73
CA LYS A 101 -12.86 -14.72 -3.27
C LYS A 101 -13.08 -13.25 -2.91
N ALA A 102 -14.01 -12.97 -2.01
CA ALA A 102 -14.26 -11.63 -1.48
C ALA A 102 -13.65 -11.50 -0.07
N VAL A 103 -12.98 -10.38 0.20
CA VAL A 103 -12.33 -10.10 1.49
C VAL A 103 -12.69 -8.71 1.98
N SER A 104 -12.91 -8.54 3.29
CA SER A 104 -13.18 -7.23 3.89
C SER A 104 -11.87 -6.52 4.28
N TYR A 105 -11.89 -5.17 4.37
CA TYR A 105 -10.79 -4.37 4.95
C TYR A 105 -10.46 -4.75 6.39
N SER A 106 -11.40 -5.35 7.13
CA SER A 106 -11.14 -5.82 8.49
C SER A 106 -10.17 -6.99 8.53
N LEU A 107 -10.00 -7.72 7.43
CA LEU A 107 -8.94 -8.70 7.29
C LEU A 107 -7.62 -7.96 7.13
N ILE A 108 -6.59 -8.41 7.87
CA ILE A 108 -5.27 -7.81 7.80
C ILE A 108 -4.68 -8.19 6.44
N LEU A 109 -4.84 -7.32 5.45
CA LEU A 109 -4.16 -7.46 4.16
C LEU A 109 -2.74 -6.89 4.28
N ARG A 110 -1.81 -7.48 3.53
CA ARG A 110 -0.52 -6.88 3.21
C ARG A 110 -0.16 -7.12 1.75
N HIS A 111 0.64 -6.22 1.18
CA HIS A 111 1.24 -6.41 -0.13
C HIS A 111 2.21 -7.59 -0.11
N ALA A 112 2.14 -8.45 -1.14
CA ALA A 112 3.09 -9.54 -1.32
C ALA A 112 4.50 -8.99 -1.63
N GLU A 113 5.53 -9.60 -1.04
CA GLU A 113 6.90 -9.26 -1.34
C GLU A 113 7.36 -9.87 -2.67
N LYS A 114 8.38 -9.27 -3.29
CA LYS A 114 8.92 -9.77 -4.55
C LYS A 114 9.44 -11.21 -4.43
N ALA A 115 10.06 -11.53 -3.30
CA ALA A 115 10.55 -12.88 -3.02
C ALA A 115 9.39 -13.88 -2.94
N GLU A 116 8.29 -13.52 -2.28
CA GLU A 116 7.10 -14.38 -2.15
C GLU A 116 6.45 -14.64 -3.52
N ILE A 117 6.35 -13.60 -4.36
CA ILE A 117 5.85 -13.74 -5.73
C ILE A 117 6.74 -14.66 -6.57
N GLN A 118 8.07 -14.61 -6.38
CA GLN A 118 9.04 -15.44 -7.12
C GLN A 118 9.06 -16.89 -6.66
N VAL A 119 8.83 -17.15 -5.36
CA VAL A 119 8.77 -18.50 -4.79
C VAL A 119 7.51 -19.25 -5.25
N GLY A 120 6.52 -18.53 -5.82
CA GLY A 120 5.36 -19.16 -6.45
C GLY A 120 4.42 -19.77 -5.42
N TYR A 121 4.17 -19.08 -4.30
CA TYR A 121 2.98 -19.39 -3.48
C TYR A 121 1.77 -19.51 -4.41
N GLN A 122 0.95 -20.54 -4.18
CA GLN A 122 -0.18 -20.86 -5.06
C GLN A 122 -0.98 -19.58 -5.28
N LEU A 123 -0.95 -19.12 -6.54
CA LEU A 123 -1.91 -18.15 -7.02
C LEU A 123 -3.21 -18.93 -7.00
N ASP A 124 -4.10 -18.62 -6.06
CA ASP A 124 -5.49 -19.02 -6.22
C ASP A 124 -5.96 -18.25 -7.45
N GLU A 125 -6.00 -18.93 -8.61
CA GLU A 125 -6.50 -18.42 -9.89
C GLU A 125 -8.03 -18.30 -9.89
#